data_AF-A0A2D6HNE3-F1
#
_entry.id   AF-A0A2D6HNE3-F1
#
_cell.length_a   1.000
_cell.length_b   1.000
_cell.length_c   1.000
_cell.angle_alpha   90.00
_cell.angle_beta   90.00
_cell.angle_gamma   90.00
#
_symmetry.space_group_name_H-M   'P 1'
#
loop_
_entity.id
_entity.type
_entity.pdbx_description
1 polymer ?
#
loop_
_entity_poly.entity_id
_entity_poly.type
_entity_poly.pdbx_seq_one_letter_code
_entity_poly.pdbx_strand_id
1 'polypeptide(L)'
;MSSTFVEFFAGSMPFWGAFSIASATLLAVLLNYRNTKKTNQKALLRKSSSFSSALASELIDNSHNLMDLYFQLQNLSKKNITVNYKKLSLSAYERLLDQIGDLGPDLSFMIVDAYGDIARLKSRLDIRTSKEIKEMLDDLLPDIQTVLIKATSASIVMYFYADYLCGKKWLKIIEKQRYLWFEQSLEEFMSYAGKVDIESGFIDIEAHQDKTLLQRVKNTEDKKYVQDIIKVYKTTYANIQTCEQWRAQLMLRAFYFKIKNRLCLILNAEADIYDKMSEKRFKEFLS
;
A
#
# COMPACT_ATOMS: atom_id res chain seq x y z
N MET A 1 -4.51 -60.99 56.73
CA MET A 1 -5.27 -59.86 56.14
C MET A 1 -4.34 -59.00 55.30
N SER A 2 -4.11 -59.33 54.03
CA SER A 2 -3.28 -58.50 53.13
C SER A 2 -3.59 -58.68 51.63
N SER A 3 -4.76 -59.21 51.26
CA SER A 3 -5.11 -59.47 49.86
C SER A 3 -5.91 -58.34 49.19
N THR A 4 -6.54 -57.45 49.95
CA THR A 4 -7.44 -56.42 49.40
C THR A 4 -6.74 -55.17 48.88
N PHE A 5 -5.51 -54.88 49.30
CA PHE A 5 -4.79 -53.66 48.86
C PHE A 5 -4.10 -53.84 47.50
N VAL A 6 -3.59 -55.04 47.21
CA VAL A 6 -2.88 -55.33 45.94
C VAL A 6 -3.86 -55.49 44.77
N GLU A 7 -5.05 -56.05 45.00
CA GLU A 7 -6.10 -56.17 43.97
C GLU A 7 -6.71 -54.82 43.57
N PHE A 8 -6.75 -53.84 44.49
CA PHE A 8 -7.21 -52.48 44.20
C PHE A 8 -6.25 -51.71 43.29
N PHE A 9 -4.95 -51.96 43.39
CA PHE A 9 -3.93 -51.36 42.51
C PHE A 9 -3.82 -52.07 41.15
N ALA A 10 -4.03 -53.40 41.09
CA ALA A 10 -4.01 -54.15 39.84
C ALA A 10 -5.22 -53.82 38.93
N GLY A 11 -6.40 -53.57 39.51
CA GLY A 11 -7.60 -53.18 38.76
C GLY A 11 -7.65 -51.73 38.28
N SER A 12 -6.83 -50.84 38.87
CA SER A 12 -6.84 -49.40 38.55
C SER A 12 -5.74 -48.98 37.57
N MET A 13 -4.62 -49.71 37.46
CA MET A 13 -3.56 -49.44 36.48
C MET A 13 -4.03 -49.31 35.01
N PRO A 14 -4.97 -50.13 34.50
CA PRO A 14 -5.47 -49.98 33.12
C PRO A 14 -6.29 -48.70 32.95
N PHE A 15 -7.01 -48.27 33.99
CA PHE A 15 -7.85 -47.08 33.98
C PHE A 15 -7.01 -45.79 33.98
N TRP A 16 -5.96 -45.72 34.81
CA TRP A 16 -5.01 -44.60 34.80
C TRP A 16 -4.15 -44.58 33.53
N GLY A 17 -3.78 -45.75 32.98
CA GLY A 17 -3.13 -45.88 31.68
C GLY A 17 -4.01 -45.38 30.52
N ALA A 18 -5.27 -45.81 30.46
CA ALA A 18 -6.22 -45.34 29.44
C ALA A 18 -6.53 -43.84 29.57
N PHE A 19 -6.67 -43.31 30.79
CA PHE A 19 -6.88 -41.88 31.05
C PHE A 19 -5.67 -41.03 30.64
N SER A 20 -4.44 -41.50 30.94
CA SER A 20 -3.21 -40.82 30.51
C SER A 20 -3.03 -40.82 28.99
N ILE A 21 -3.35 -41.92 28.31
CA ILE A 21 -3.37 -41.99 26.83
C ILE A 21 -4.45 -41.07 26.25
N ALA A 22 -5.67 -41.07 26.80
CA ALA A 22 -6.75 -40.22 26.32
C ALA A 22 -6.41 -38.72 26.49
N SER A 23 -5.86 -38.33 27.64
CA SER A 23 -5.43 -36.95 27.90
C SER A 23 -4.24 -36.51 27.02
N ALA A 24 -3.25 -37.38 26.81
CA ALA A 24 -2.13 -37.14 25.90
C ALA A 24 -2.59 -36.99 24.44
N THR A 25 -3.55 -37.82 24.02
CA THR A 25 -4.17 -37.74 22.69
C THR A 25 -4.92 -36.42 22.51
N LEU A 26 -5.69 -36.01 23.52
CA LEU A 26 -6.45 -34.75 23.47
C LEU A 26 -5.52 -33.53 23.44
N LEU A 27 -4.44 -33.53 24.22
CA LEU A 27 -3.35 -32.55 24.16
C LEU A 27 -2.68 -32.52 22.79
N ALA A 28 -2.36 -33.67 22.21
CA ALA A 28 -1.75 -33.77 20.88
C ALA A 28 -2.67 -33.22 19.78
N VAL A 29 -3.98 -33.52 19.84
CA VAL A 29 -4.98 -32.96 18.91
C VAL A 29 -5.08 -31.44 19.06
N LEU A 30 -5.12 -30.92 20.29
CA LEU A 30 -5.15 -29.47 20.53
C LEU A 30 -3.88 -28.76 20.04
N LEU A 31 -2.70 -29.35 20.26
CA LEU A 31 -1.43 -28.83 19.77
C LEU A 31 -1.37 -28.86 18.24
N ASN A 32 -1.79 -29.97 17.61
CA ASN A 32 -1.87 -30.09 16.16
C ASN A 32 -2.85 -29.09 15.56
N TYR A 33 -4.05 -28.94 16.13
CA TYR A 33 -5.03 -27.95 15.68
C TYR A 33 -4.47 -26.52 15.78
N ARG A 34 -3.81 -26.17 16.89
CA ARG A 34 -3.15 -24.87 17.07
C ARG A 34 -2.03 -24.66 16.04
N ASN A 35 -1.21 -25.67 15.80
CA ASN A 35 -0.12 -25.61 14.83
C ASN A 35 -0.66 -25.45 13.40
N THR A 36 -1.65 -26.25 12.99
CA THR A 36 -2.31 -26.13 11.68
C THR A 36 -2.95 -24.75 11.52
N LYS A 37 -3.68 -24.25 12.52
CA LYS A 37 -4.27 -22.91 12.50
C LYS A 37 -3.20 -21.82 12.31
N LYS A 38 -2.09 -21.91 13.03
CA LYS A 38 -0.96 -20.97 12.93
C LYS A 38 -0.26 -21.04 11.57
N THR A 39 -0.09 -22.23 11.00
CA THR A 39 0.52 -22.43 9.68
C THR A 39 -0.38 -21.87 8.58
N ASN A 40 -1.69 -22.13 8.63
CA ASN A 40 -2.66 -21.60 7.68
C ASN A 40 -2.71 -20.07 7.72
N GLN A 41 -2.71 -19.48 8.92
CA GLN A 41 -2.68 -18.02 9.06
C GLN A 41 -1.39 -17.41 8.47
N LYS A 42 -0.23 -18.04 8.69
CA LYS A 42 1.03 -17.59 8.07
C LYS A 42 1.00 -17.68 6.54
N ALA A 43 0.42 -18.75 5.99
CA ALA A 43 0.28 -18.92 4.55
C ALA A 43 -0.64 -17.84 3.94
N LEU A 44 -1.78 -17.56 4.59
CA LEU A 44 -2.68 -16.48 4.20
C LEU A 44 -1.96 -15.13 4.18
N LEU A 45 -1.27 -14.77 5.28
CA LEU A 45 -0.54 -13.49 5.38
C LEU A 45 0.53 -13.35 4.29
N ARG A 46 1.25 -14.44 3.96
CA ARG A 46 2.22 -14.42 2.85
C ARG A 46 1.56 -14.18 1.51
N LYS A 47 0.44 -14.86 1.24
CA LYS A 47 -0.34 -14.65 0.00
C LYS A 47 -0.82 -13.20 -0.11
N SER A 48 -1.43 -12.67 0.95
CA SER A 48 -1.89 -11.27 1.01
C SER A 48 -0.74 -10.27 0.87
N SER A 49 0.43 -10.56 1.45
CA SER A 49 1.63 -9.75 1.31
C SER A 49 2.14 -9.72 -0.12
N SER A 50 2.22 -10.88 -0.77
CA SER A 50 2.64 -11.00 -2.17
C SER A 50 1.67 -10.27 -3.10
N PHE A 51 0.36 -10.41 -2.86
CA PHE A 51 -0.66 -9.69 -3.62
C PHE A 51 -0.56 -8.17 -3.43
N SER A 52 -0.46 -7.69 -2.18
CA SER A 52 -0.29 -6.27 -1.89
C SER A 52 0.97 -5.71 -2.56
N SER A 53 2.08 -6.45 -2.54
CA SER A 53 3.32 -6.04 -3.20
C SER A 53 3.19 -6.01 -4.74
N ALA A 54 2.46 -6.96 -5.33
CA ALA A 54 2.24 -6.99 -6.78
C ALA A 54 1.41 -5.78 -7.24
N LEU A 55 0.33 -5.47 -6.52
CA LEU A 55 -0.46 -4.26 -6.76
C LEU A 55 0.39 -2.99 -6.59
N ALA A 56 1.19 -2.93 -5.53
CA ALA A 56 2.03 -1.78 -5.27
C ALA A 56 3.04 -1.54 -6.40
N SER A 57 3.67 -2.60 -6.91
CA SER A 57 4.60 -2.52 -8.04
C SER A 57 3.93 -2.02 -9.30
N GLU A 58 2.78 -2.60 -9.68
CA GLU A 58 2.06 -2.18 -10.90
C GLU A 58 1.55 -0.74 -10.79
N LEU A 59 1.14 -0.30 -9.59
CA LEU A 59 0.73 1.09 -9.36
C LEU A 59 1.90 2.08 -9.46
N ILE A 60 3.12 1.68 -9.09
CA ILE A 60 4.33 2.50 -9.34
C ILE A 60 4.58 2.62 -10.84
N ASP A 61 4.57 1.50 -11.56
CA ASP A 61 4.79 1.50 -13.01
C ASP A 61 3.73 2.39 -13.69
N ASN A 62 2.47 2.29 -13.28
CA ASN A 62 1.40 3.16 -13.74
C ASN A 62 1.65 4.62 -13.37
N SER A 63 2.11 4.93 -12.17
CA SER A 63 2.47 6.30 -11.74
C SER A 63 3.53 6.90 -12.68
N HIS A 64 4.61 6.17 -12.98
CA HIS A 64 5.64 6.64 -13.92
C HIS A 64 5.09 6.81 -15.33
N ASN A 65 4.30 5.86 -15.82
CA ASN A 65 3.67 5.94 -17.14
C ASN A 65 2.68 7.12 -17.26
N LEU A 66 1.99 7.48 -16.17
CA LEU A 66 1.09 8.64 -16.13
C LEU A 66 1.86 9.96 -16.16
N MET A 67 3.01 10.05 -15.46
CA MET A 67 3.90 11.21 -15.56
C MET A 67 4.43 11.38 -17.00
N ASP A 68 4.91 10.31 -17.62
CA ASP A 68 5.33 10.30 -19.03
C ASP A 68 4.20 10.74 -19.97
N LEU A 69 3.00 10.18 -19.77
CA LEU A 69 1.82 10.52 -20.56
C LEU A 69 1.46 12.00 -20.43
N TYR A 70 1.47 12.54 -19.21
CA TYR A 70 1.20 13.96 -18.97
C TYR A 70 2.15 14.85 -19.77
N PHE A 71 3.47 14.59 -19.71
CA PHE A 71 4.45 15.37 -20.45
C PHE A 71 4.32 15.19 -21.97
N GLN A 72 3.99 13.99 -22.45
CA GLN A 72 3.70 13.75 -23.86
C GLN A 72 2.51 14.59 -24.32
N LEU A 73 1.40 14.58 -23.56
CA LEU A 73 0.20 15.34 -23.90
C LEU A 73 0.49 16.85 -23.89
N GLN A 74 1.15 17.36 -22.85
CA GLN A 74 1.50 18.78 -22.77
C GLN A 74 2.33 19.25 -23.98
N ASN A 75 3.16 18.36 -24.55
CA ASN A 75 4.00 18.63 -25.71
C ASN A 75 3.34 18.36 -27.07
N LEU A 76 2.15 17.73 -27.14
CA LEU A 76 1.38 17.56 -28.39
C LEU A 76 1.00 18.89 -29.05
N SER A 77 0.88 19.94 -28.23
CA SER A 77 0.64 21.30 -28.73
C SER A 77 1.83 21.84 -29.53
N LYS A 78 3.06 21.38 -29.23
CA LYS A 78 4.32 21.92 -29.74
C LYS A 78 4.98 21.04 -30.81
N LYS A 79 4.75 19.73 -30.81
CA LYS A 79 5.36 18.77 -31.75
C LYS A 79 4.38 17.63 -32.09
N ASN A 80 4.51 17.05 -33.28
CA ASN A 80 3.84 15.79 -33.63
C ASN A 80 4.52 14.64 -32.88
N ILE A 81 4.04 14.36 -31.67
CA ILE A 81 4.50 13.24 -30.83
C ILE A 81 3.41 12.17 -30.86
N THR A 82 3.81 10.91 -30.99
CA THR A 82 2.89 9.78 -30.82
C THR A 82 2.65 9.56 -29.33
N VAL A 83 1.40 9.63 -28.89
CA VAL A 83 1.01 9.38 -27.49
C VAL A 83 1.10 7.89 -27.21
N ASN A 84 1.96 7.49 -26.25
CA ASN A 84 2.12 6.10 -25.88
C ASN A 84 1.54 5.80 -24.49
N TYR A 85 0.22 5.66 -24.43
CA TYR A 85 -0.54 5.34 -23.21
C TYR A 85 -0.80 3.84 -23.01
N LYS A 86 -0.39 2.99 -23.96
CA LYS A 86 -0.60 1.53 -23.89
C LYS A 86 0.11 0.88 -22.69
N LYS A 87 1.06 1.59 -22.09
CA LYS A 87 1.81 1.14 -20.91
C LYS A 87 1.00 1.10 -19.61
N LEU A 88 -0.19 1.74 -19.55
CA LEU A 88 -1.08 1.60 -18.39
C LEU A 88 -1.56 0.15 -18.25
N SER A 89 -1.16 -0.51 -17.18
CA SER A 89 -1.42 -1.94 -16.92
C SER A 89 -2.46 -2.14 -15.81
N LEU A 90 -3.30 -3.15 -16.00
CA LEU A 90 -4.25 -3.66 -15.02
C LEU A 90 -3.98 -5.13 -14.67
N SER A 91 -2.86 -5.68 -15.15
CA SER A 91 -2.57 -7.11 -15.17
C SER A 91 -2.50 -7.75 -13.78
N ALA A 92 -1.87 -7.09 -12.80
CA ALA A 92 -1.76 -7.61 -11.46
C ALA A 92 -3.13 -7.56 -10.77
N TYR A 93 -3.86 -6.47 -10.95
CA TYR A 93 -5.22 -6.32 -10.46
C TYR A 93 -6.18 -7.37 -11.03
N GLU A 94 -6.20 -7.56 -12.36
CA GLU A 94 -7.07 -8.53 -13.03
C GLU A 94 -6.74 -9.98 -12.66
N ARG A 95 -5.45 -10.34 -12.62
CA ARG A 95 -5.01 -11.72 -12.28
C ARG A 95 -5.29 -12.10 -10.84
N LEU A 96 -5.35 -11.14 -9.92
CA LEU A 96 -5.41 -11.36 -8.49
C LEU A 96 -6.69 -10.76 -7.86
N LEU A 97 -7.69 -10.44 -8.69
CA LEU A 97 -8.95 -9.83 -8.26
C LEU A 97 -9.71 -10.70 -7.26
N ASP A 98 -9.61 -12.02 -7.40
CA ASP A 98 -10.17 -13.00 -6.45
C ASP A 98 -9.60 -12.85 -5.02
N GLN A 99 -8.42 -12.26 -4.90
CA GLN A 99 -7.71 -12.04 -3.63
C GLN A 99 -7.97 -10.63 -3.06
N ILE A 100 -8.75 -9.79 -3.74
CA ILE A 100 -9.03 -8.41 -3.30
C ILE A 100 -9.65 -8.36 -1.89
N GLY A 101 -10.47 -9.35 -1.54
CA GLY A 101 -11.08 -9.47 -0.21
C GLY A 101 -10.08 -9.72 0.90
N ASP A 102 -8.93 -10.34 0.60
CA ASP A 102 -7.87 -10.63 1.58
C ASP A 102 -7.15 -9.35 2.05
N LEU A 103 -7.29 -8.22 1.33
CA LEU A 103 -6.78 -6.92 1.77
C LEU A 103 -7.60 -6.34 2.93
N GLY A 104 -8.87 -6.73 3.02
CA GLY A 104 -9.87 -6.15 3.90
C GLY A 104 -10.50 -4.86 3.33
N PRO A 105 -11.73 -4.55 3.77
CA PRO A 105 -12.65 -3.65 3.05
C PRO A 105 -12.11 -2.24 2.86
N ASP A 106 -11.36 -1.73 3.83
CA ASP A 106 -10.79 -0.39 3.80
C ASP A 106 -9.74 -0.20 2.69
N LEU A 107 -8.90 -1.23 2.50
CA LEU A 107 -7.83 -1.21 1.50
C LEU A 107 -8.34 -1.67 0.13
N SER A 108 -9.27 -2.62 0.08
CA SER A 108 -9.92 -3.05 -1.16
C SER A 108 -10.60 -1.87 -1.86
N PHE A 109 -11.34 -1.03 -1.11
CA PHE A 109 -12.01 0.15 -1.68
C PHE A 109 -11.02 1.10 -2.35
N MET A 110 -9.91 1.40 -1.68
CA MET A 110 -8.85 2.29 -2.19
C MET A 110 -8.26 1.77 -3.51
N ILE A 111 -8.02 0.45 -3.59
CA ILE A 111 -7.45 -0.18 -4.77
C ILE A 111 -8.44 -0.21 -5.92
N VAL A 112 -9.70 -0.58 -5.65
CA VAL A 112 -10.76 -0.59 -6.67
C VAL A 112 -10.99 0.82 -7.22
N ASP A 113 -10.97 1.86 -6.38
CA ASP A 113 -11.08 3.26 -6.81
C ASP A 113 -9.92 3.67 -7.73
N ALA A 114 -8.68 3.42 -7.32
CA ALA A 114 -7.50 3.76 -8.12
C ALA A 114 -7.47 3.01 -9.47
N TYR A 115 -7.70 1.70 -9.47
CA TYR A 115 -7.72 0.90 -10.70
C TYR A 115 -8.94 1.17 -11.58
N GLY A 116 -10.09 1.53 -11.00
CA GLY A 116 -11.27 1.96 -11.74
C GLY A 116 -11.00 3.23 -12.56
N ASP A 117 -10.31 4.20 -11.96
CA ASP A 117 -9.92 5.43 -12.67
C ASP A 117 -8.83 5.18 -13.73
N ILE A 118 -7.85 4.31 -13.45
CA ILE A 118 -6.86 3.89 -14.45
C ILE A 118 -7.56 3.24 -15.66
N ALA A 119 -8.49 2.32 -15.40
CA ALA A 119 -9.24 1.62 -16.45
C ALA A 119 -10.11 2.60 -17.25
N ARG A 120 -10.79 3.54 -16.59
CA ARG A 120 -11.60 4.57 -17.23
C ARG A 120 -10.75 5.50 -18.10
N LEU A 121 -9.61 5.95 -17.60
CA LEU A 121 -8.67 6.78 -18.36
C LEU A 121 -8.13 6.02 -19.58
N LYS A 122 -7.68 4.78 -19.38
CA LYS A 122 -7.19 3.91 -20.46
C LYS A 122 -8.25 3.73 -21.55
N SER A 123 -9.48 3.40 -21.17
CA SER A 123 -10.60 3.26 -22.10
C SER A 123 -10.94 4.57 -22.82
N ARG A 124 -10.90 5.73 -22.14
CA ARG A 124 -11.04 7.05 -22.77
C ARG A 124 -10.00 7.23 -23.89
N LEU A 125 -8.76 6.85 -23.64
CA LEU A 125 -7.65 7.04 -24.57
C LEU A 125 -7.70 6.02 -25.73
N ASP A 126 -8.11 4.78 -25.47
CA ASP A 126 -8.20 3.69 -26.46
C ASP A 126 -9.17 4.01 -27.61
N ILE A 127 -10.29 4.69 -27.34
CA ILE A 127 -11.32 4.98 -28.35
C ILE A 127 -11.09 6.27 -29.14
N ARG A 128 -10.04 7.04 -28.82
CA ARG A 128 -9.79 8.36 -29.42
C ARG A 128 -8.56 8.35 -30.32
N THR A 129 -8.66 9.08 -31.42
CA THR A 129 -7.54 9.44 -32.28
C THR A 129 -6.63 10.48 -31.62
N SER A 130 -5.38 10.57 -32.07
CA SER A 130 -4.45 11.60 -31.56
C SER A 130 -4.96 13.03 -31.76
N LYS A 131 -5.79 13.26 -32.80
CA LYS A 131 -6.42 14.57 -33.04
C LYS A 131 -7.46 14.89 -31.98
N GLU A 132 -8.35 13.96 -31.68
CA GLU A 132 -9.38 14.11 -30.64
C GLU A 132 -8.76 14.24 -29.24
N ILE A 133 -7.67 13.51 -28.96
CA ILE A 133 -6.91 13.66 -27.71
C ILE A 133 -6.35 15.08 -27.58
N LYS A 134 -5.84 15.67 -28.67
CA LYS A 134 -5.33 17.03 -28.68
C LYS A 134 -6.43 18.07 -28.44
N GLU A 135 -7.61 17.84 -28.98
CA GLU A 135 -8.77 18.72 -28.80
C GLU A 135 -9.34 18.66 -27.36
N MET A 136 -9.13 17.55 -26.65
CA MET A 136 -9.59 17.33 -25.26
C MET A 136 -8.48 17.49 -24.21
N LEU A 137 -7.39 18.20 -24.55
CA LEU A 137 -6.22 18.30 -23.67
C LEU A 137 -6.57 18.87 -22.29
N ASP A 138 -7.36 19.94 -22.25
CA ASP A 138 -7.74 20.63 -21.02
C ASP A 138 -8.58 19.74 -20.09
N ASP A 139 -9.32 18.78 -20.65
CA ASP A 139 -10.09 17.79 -19.88
C ASP A 139 -9.24 16.58 -19.46
N LEU A 140 -8.21 16.22 -20.23
CA LEU A 140 -7.41 15.02 -19.99
C LEU A 140 -6.29 15.24 -18.98
N LEU A 141 -5.69 16.44 -18.94
CA LEU A 141 -4.60 16.72 -18.00
C LEU A 141 -5.04 16.64 -16.52
N PRO A 142 -6.20 17.20 -16.11
CA PRO A 142 -6.69 17.06 -14.74
C PRO A 142 -7.06 15.61 -14.38
N ASP A 143 -7.62 14.86 -15.34
CA ASP A 143 -7.90 13.43 -15.17
C ASP A 143 -6.61 12.66 -14.88
N ILE A 144 -5.57 12.86 -15.70
CA ILE A 144 -4.27 12.19 -15.52
C ILE A 144 -3.64 12.55 -14.18
N GLN A 145 -3.70 13.82 -13.77
CA GLN A 145 -3.20 14.25 -12.45
C GLN A 145 -3.95 13.56 -11.31
N THR A 146 -5.27 13.44 -11.42
CA THR A 146 -6.10 12.75 -10.42
C THR A 146 -5.74 11.27 -10.32
N VAL A 147 -5.64 10.58 -11.47
CA VAL A 147 -5.26 9.17 -11.52
C VAL A 147 -3.84 8.97 -10.98
N LEU A 148 -2.91 9.86 -11.32
CA LEU A 148 -1.53 9.85 -10.83
C LEU A 148 -1.48 9.95 -9.31
N ILE A 149 -2.17 10.95 -8.73
CA ILE A 149 -2.25 11.14 -7.28
C ILE A 149 -2.78 9.85 -6.59
N LYS A 150 -3.84 9.24 -7.13
CA LYS A 150 -4.41 8.00 -6.59
C LYS A 150 -3.43 6.84 -6.69
N ALA A 151 -2.77 6.66 -7.84
CA ALA A 151 -1.81 5.59 -8.07
C ALA A 151 -0.59 5.70 -7.14
N THR A 152 0.01 6.90 -7.03
CA THR A 152 1.15 7.16 -6.13
C THR A 152 0.77 6.94 -4.66
N SER A 153 -0.39 7.45 -4.23
CA SER A 153 -0.82 7.30 -2.83
C SER A 153 -1.14 5.84 -2.49
N ALA A 154 -1.81 5.13 -3.40
CA ALA A 154 -2.18 3.73 -3.21
C ALA A 154 -0.96 2.80 -3.21
N SER A 155 0.04 3.05 -4.07
CA SER A 155 1.26 2.22 -4.12
C SER A 155 2.06 2.29 -2.81
N ILE A 156 2.22 3.49 -2.25
CA ILE A 156 2.88 3.70 -0.95
C ILE A 156 2.18 2.91 0.14
N VAL A 157 0.85 2.97 0.18
CA VAL A 157 0.06 2.26 1.20
C VAL A 157 0.09 0.75 1.02
N MET A 158 0.05 0.24 -0.22
CA MET A 158 0.13 -1.20 -0.48
C MET A 158 1.51 -1.77 -0.15
N TYR A 159 2.61 -1.05 -0.45
CA TYR A 159 3.94 -1.49 -0.04
C TYR A 159 4.07 -1.54 1.48
N PHE A 160 3.55 -0.52 2.16
CA PHE A 160 3.58 -0.46 3.61
C PHE A 160 2.70 -1.58 4.22
N TYR A 161 1.54 -1.88 3.64
CA TYR A 161 0.72 -3.01 4.07
C TYR A 161 1.41 -4.36 3.83
N ALA A 162 2.07 -4.55 2.69
CA ALA A 162 2.85 -5.75 2.40
C ALA A 162 3.94 -5.97 3.46
N ASP A 163 4.68 -4.90 3.81
CA ASP A 163 5.70 -4.96 4.85
C ASP A 163 5.12 -5.29 6.23
N TYR A 164 3.94 -4.75 6.55
CA TYR A 164 3.22 -5.08 7.78
C TYR A 164 2.84 -6.57 7.84
N LEU A 165 2.34 -7.12 6.74
CA LEU A 165 1.94 -8.53 6.65
C LEU A 165 3.14 -9.49 6.76
N CYS A 166 4.34 -9.06 6.35
CA CYS A 166 5.61 -9.77 6.60
C CYS A 166 5.98 -9.81 8.10
N GLY A 167 5.39 -8.94 8.91
CA GLY A 167 5.44 -8.97 10.37
C GLY A 167 6.43 -7.98 11.01
N LYS A 168 6.32 -7.83 12.33
CA LYS A 168 7.02 -6.80 13.12
C LYS A 168 8.54 -6.82 12.97
N LYS A 169 9.14 -8.01 12.87
CA LYS A 169 10.59 -8.16 12.69
C LYS A 169 11.04 -7.61 11.34
N TRP A 170 10.24 -7.84 10.29
CA TRP A 170 10.50 -7.32 8.95
C TRP A 170 10.46 -5.79 8.96
N LEU A 171 9.37 -5.19 9.47
CA LEU A 171 9.23 -3.73 9.58
C LEU A 171 10.46 -3.07 10.25
N LYS A 172 10.97 -3.63 11.34
CA LYS A 172 12.16 -3.09 12.00
C LYS A 172 13.44 -3.18 11.16
N ILE A 173 13.59 -4.25 10.37
CA ILE A 173 14.78 -4.47 9.54
C ILE A 173 14.82 -3.50 8.36
N ILE A 174 13.65 -3.24 7.76
CA ILE A 174 13.54 -2.48 6.50
C ILE A 174 13.15 -1.01 6.68
N GLU A 175 12.96 -0.54 7.93
CA GLU A 175 12.47 0.80 8.23
C GLU A 175 13.25 1.90 7.50
N LYS A 176 14.60 1.85 7.57
CA LYS A 176 15.47 2.84 6.92
C LYS A 176 15.35 2.78 5.40
N GLN A 177 15.39 1.59 4.81
CA GLN A 177 15.26 1.40 3.36
C GLN A 177 13.89 1.85 2.87
N ARG A 178 12.82 1.56 3.60
CA ARG A 178 11.47 1.96 3.22
C ARG A 178 11.26 3.45 3.35
N TYR A 179 11.85 4.08 4.37
CA TYR A 179 11.83 5.54 4.50
C TYR A 179 12.55 6.22 3.33
N LEU A 180 13.73 5.73 2.93
CA LEU A 180 14.45 6.24 1.75
C LEU A 180 13.64 6.08 0.47
N TRP A 181 13.07 4.89 0.24
CA TRP A 181 12.20 4.63 -0.90
C TRP A 181 10.96 5.54 -0.93
N PHE A 182 10.36 5.79 0.23
CA PHE A 182 9.23 6.70 0.37
C PHE A 182 9.62 8.15 0.06
N GLU A 183 10.76 8.64 0.58
CA GLU A 183 11.27 9.98 0.24
C GLU A 183 11.57 10.11 -1.26
N GLN A 184 12.17 9.08 -1.87
CA GLN A 184 12.43 9.06 -3.32
C GLN A 184 11.12 9.08 -4.13
N SER A 185 10.11 8.31 -3.73
CA SER A 185 8.81 8.30 -4.41
C SER A 185 8.11 9.66 -4.35
N LEU A 186 8.23 10.37 -3.20
CA LEU A 186 7.74 11.74 -3.07
C LEU A 186 8.57 12.72 -3.90
N GLU A 187 9.88 12.54 -3.96
CA GLU A 187 10.76 13.37 -4.76
C GLU A 187 10.44 13.29 -6.26
N GLU A 188 10.24 12.08 -6.78
CA GLU A 188 9.83 11.86 -8.17
C GLU A 188 8.51 12.59 -8.48
N PHE A 189 7.52 12.49 -7.59
CA PHE A 189 6.27 13.24 -7.71
C PHE A 189 6.47 14.76 -7.65
N MET A 190 7.31 15.24 -6.71
CA MET A 190 7.60 16.67 -6.56
C MET A 190 8.36 17.24 -7.76
N SER A 191 9.22 16.45 -8.39
CA SER A 191 9.88 16.80 -9.63
C SER A 191 8.91 16.88 -10.80
N TYR A 192 8.01 15.90 -10.93
CA TYR A 192 6.90 15.95 -11.88
C TYR A 192 6.08 17.23 -11.72
N ALA A 193 5.80 17.64 -10.47
CA ALA A 193 5.09 18.86 -10.13
C ALA A 193 5.91 20.16 -10.37
N GLY A 194 7.17 20.07 -10.81
CA GLY A 194 8.08 21.21 -11.00
C GLY A 194 8.46 21.91 -9.69
N LYS A 195 8.38 21.22 -8.55
CA LYS A 195 8.64 21.78 -7.21
C LYS A 195 10.04 21.49 -6.68
N VAL A 196 10.74 20.56 -7.32
CA VAL A 196 12.12 20.15 -7.05
C VAL A 196 12.83 19.96 -8.39
N ASP A 197 14.09 20.39 -8.50
CA ASP A 197 14.92 20.05 -9.65
C ASP A 197 15.59 18.70 -9.36
N ILE A 198 15.42 17.71 -10.23
CA ILE A 198 16.22 16.47 -10.16
C ILE A 198 17.56 16.74 -10.86
N GLU A 199 18.66 16.67 -10.12
CA GLU A 199 19.95 16.38 -10.74
C GLU A 199 19.92 14.91 -11.17
N SER A 200 19.65 14.68 -12.47
CA SER A 200 19.50 13.34 -13.04
C SER A 200 20.86 12.63 -13.10
N GLY A 201 21.16 11.82 -12.09
CA GLY A 201 22.28 10.87 -12.07
C GLY A 201 21.88 9.61 -11.32
N PHE A 202 22.51 8.47 -11.60
CA PHE A 202 22.47 7.34 -10.67
C PHE A 202 23.18 7.80 -9.39
N ILE A 203 22.40 7.98 -8.32
CA ILE A 203 22.92 8.60 -7.10
C ILE A 203 23.36 7.50 -6.15
N ASP A 204 24.62 7.56 -5.76
CA ASP A 204 25.18 6.72 -4.72
C ASP A 204 24.41 6.97 -3.41
N ILE A 205 23.93 5.90 -2.78
CA ILE A 205 23.09 5.95 -1.55
C ILE A 205 23.82 6.70 -0.42
N GLU A 206 25.15 6.73 -0.47
CA GLU A 206 26.00 7.44 0.49
C GLU A 206 26.07 8.95 0.23
N ALA A 207 26.03 9.39 -1.04
CA ALA A 207 26.18 10.79 -1.43
C ALA A 207 24.92 11.67 -1.20
N HIS A 208 23.76 11.04 -0.97
CA HIS A 208 22.50 11.73 -0.69
C HIS A 208 22.07 11.76 0.77
N GLN A 209 22.90 11.25 1.69
CA GLN A 209 22.61 11.36 3.12
C GLN A 209 22.59 12.81 3.62
N ASP A 210 23.24 13.75 2.92
CA ASP A 210 23.39 15.13 3.38
C ASP A 210 22.27 16.09 2.95
N LYS A 211 21.36 15.71 2.04
CA LYS A 211 20.23 16.57 1.63
C LYS A 211 18.91 15.82 1.58
N THR A 212 18.15 15.90 2.68
CA THR A 212 16.76 15.40 2.76
C THR A 212 15.87 16.07 1.70
N LEU A 213 14.81 15.40 1.21
CA LEU A 213 13.81 15.98 0.29
C LEU A 213 13.37 17.38 0.71
N LEU A 214 13.15 17.61 2.00
CA LEU A 214 12.75 18.90 2.57
C LEU A 214 13.71 20.06 2.30
N GLN A 215 15.00 19.79 2.09
CA GLN A 215 15.99 20.81 1.73
C GLN A 215 15.91 21.19 0.25
N ARG A 216 15.38 20.30 -0.61
CA ARG A 216 15.27 20.50 -2.06
C ARG A 216 13.97 21.19 -2.49
N VAL A 217 12.91 21.11 -1.67
CA VAL A 217 11.65 21.82 -1.93
C VAL A 217 11.84 23.33 -1.74
N LYS A 218 11.75 24.08 -2.85
CA LYS A 218 11.99 25.54 -2.88
C LYS A 218 10.86 26.34 -2.22
N ASN A 219 9.61 25.93 -2.44
CA ASN A 219 8.42 26.63 -1.96
C ASN A 219 8.13 26.29 -0.49
N THR A 220 7.86 27.32 0.34
CA THR A 220 7.65 27.15 1.79
C THR A 220 6.35 26.41 2.12
N GLU A 221 5.30 26.59 1.33
CA GLU A 221 4.01 25.93 1.51
C GLU A 221 4.08 24.45 1.12
N ASP A 222 4.65 24.16 -0.06
CA ASP A 222 4.90 22.78 -0.50
C ASP A 222 5.79 22.04 0.50
N LYS A 223 6.79 22.72 1.06
CA LYS A 223 7.65 22.17 2.11
C LYS A 223 6.85 21.80 3.37
N LYS A 224 5.86 22.59 3.77
CA LYS A 224 4.96 22.24 4.89
C LYS A 224 4.13 21.00 4.57
N TYR A 225 3.64 20.87 3.34
CA TYR A 225 2.88 19.68 2.92
C TYR A 225 3.73 18.41 2.96
N VAL A 226 4.96 18.47 2.45
CA VAL A 226 5.91 17.35 2.51
C VAL A 226 6.30 17.02 3.95
N GLN A 227 6.54 18.02 4.80
CA GLN A 227 6.80 17.80 6.24
C GLN A 227 5.65 17.07 6.94
N ASP A 228 4.41 17.46 6.66
CA ASP A 228 3.21 16.83 7.21
C ASP A 228 3.08 15.37 6.74
N ILE A 229 3.29 15.10 5.43
CA ILE A 229 3.31 13.74 4.87
C ILE A 229 4.37 12.87 5.59
N ILE A 230 5.61 13.36 5.70
CA ILE A 230 6.72 12.63 6.34
C ILE A 230 6.41 12.35 7.81
N LYS A 231 5.88 13.34 8.54
CA LYS A 231 5.50 13.19 9.94
C LYS A 231 4.44 12.11 10.12
N VAL A 232 3.40 12.11 9.28
CA VAL A 232 2.33 11.12 9.35
C VAL A 232 2.82 9.74 8.94
N TYR A 233 3.68 9.63 7.93
CA TYR A 233 4.33 8.36 7.56
C TYR A 233 5.08 7.76 8.75
N LYS A 234 6.00 8.51 9.38
CA LYS A 234 6.79 8.03 10.52
C LYS A 234 5.91 7.62 11.70
N THR A 235 4.88 8.41 12.00
CA THR A 235 3.91 8.12 13.07
C THR A 235 3.13 6.84 12.78
N THR A 236 2.67 6.67 11.54
CA THR A 236 1.95 5.47 11.11
C THR A 236 2.86 4.24 11.17
N TYR A 237 4.11 4.36 10.72
CA TYR A 237 5.14 3.31 10.75
C TYR A 237 5.46 2.82 12.16
N ALA A 238 5.61 3.73 13.11
CA ALA A 238 5.83 3.36 14.50
C ALA A 238 4.62 2.66 15.11
N ASN A 239 3.41 3.21 14.91
CA ASN A 239 2.20 2.75 15.58
C ASN A 239 1.71 1.39 15.05
N ILE A 240 1.74 1.19 13.73
CA ILE A 240 1.19 -0.02 13.09
C ILE A 240 1.89 -1.31 13.54
N GLN A 241 3.16 -1.22 13.98
CA GLN A 241 3.93 -2.36 14.50
C GLN A 241 3.26 -3.07 15.68
N THR A 242 2.37 -2.37 16.39
CA THR A 242 1.70 -2.92 17.59
C THR A 242 0.24 -3.28 17.35
N CYS A 243 -0.33 -2.87 16.22
CA CYS A 243 -1.75 -2.97 15.94
C CYS A 243 -2.16 -4.34 15.37
N GLU A 244 -3.40 -4.72 15.67
CA GLU A 244 -4.11 -5.79 14.96
C GLU A 244 -4.41 -5.38 13.52
N GLN A 245 -4.64 -6.37 12.65
CA GLN A 245 -4.75 -6.17 11.21
C GLN A 245 -5.87 -5.20 10.81
N TRP A 246 -7.06 -5.29 11.43
CA TRP A 246 -8.17 -4.39 11.14
C TRP A 246 -7.81 -2.92 11.47
N ARG A 247 -7.09 -2.69 12.58
CA ARG A 247 -6.66 -1.35 12.99
C ARG A 247 -5.56 -0.84 12.08
N ALA A 248 -4.66 -1.72 11.64
CA ALA A 248 -3.64 -1.41 10.65
C ALA A 248 -4.25 -0.96 9.32
N GLN A 249 -5.30 -1.64 8.83
CA GLN A 249 -6.03 -1.24 7.62
C GLN A 249 -6.64 0.16 7.75
N LEU A 250 -7.31 0.46 8.86
CA LEU A 250 -7.88 1.78 9.11
C LEU A 250 -6.81 2.89 9.15
N MET A 251 -5.68 2.63 9.82
CA MET A 251 -4.54 3.56 9.88
C MET A 251 -3.95 3.83 8.50
N LEU A 252 -3.79 2.78 7.69
CA LEU A 252 -3.25 2.89 6.35
C LEU A 252 -4.21 3.59 5.39
N ARG A 253 -5.51 3.36 5.52
CA ARG A 253 -6.54 4.12 4.80
C ARG A 253 -6.52 5.60 5.15
N ALA A 254 -6.41 5.91 6.45
CA ALA A 254 -6.23 7.28 6.92
C ALA A 254 -4.96 7.93 6.35
N PHE A 255 -3.85 7.19 6.33
CA PHE A 255 -2.60 7.64 5.74
C PHE A 255 -2.71 7.89 4.24
N TYR A 256 -3.35 7.00 3.48
CA TYR A 256 -3.67 7.18 2.05
C TYR A 256 -4.34 8.54 1.81
N PHE A 257 -5.40 8.86 2.55
CA PHE A 257 -6.12 10.11 2.35
C PHE A 257 -5.29 11.34 2.67
N LYS A 258 -4.46 11.26 3.72
CA LYS A 258 -3.56 12.34 4.09
C LYS A 258 -2.53 12.61 2.99
N ILE A 259 -1.93 11.56 2.42
CA ILE A 259 -1.01 11.69 1.29
C ILE A 259 -1.76 12.29 0.10
N LYS A 260 -2.86 11.65 -0.32
CA LYS A 260 -3.68 12.06 -1.46
C LYS A 260 -4.01 13.56 -1.40
N ASN A 261 -4.57 14.03 -0.29
CA ASN A 261 -4.93 15.44 -0.09
C ASN A 261 -3.72 16.37 -0.26
N ARG A 262 -2.57 16.02 0.32
CA ARG A 262 -1.35 16.83 0.22
C ARG A 262 -0.78 16.84 -1.19
N LEU A 263 -0.84 15.72 -1.90
CA LEU A 263 -0.45 15.65 -3.31
C LEU A 263 -1.39 16.48 -4.21
N CYS A 264 -2.71 16.51 -3.92
CA CYS A 264 -3.65 17.41 -4.59
C CYS A 264 -3.24 18.88 -4.41
N LEU A 265 -2.91 19.30 -3.19
CA LEU A 265 -2.46 20.68 -2.91
C LEU A 265 -1.16 21.02 -3.64
N ILE A 266 -0.21 20.08 -3.70
CA ILE A 266 1.06 20.26 -4.44
C ILE A 266 0.81 20.51 -5.93
N LEU A 267 -0.14 19.78 -6.54
CA LEU A 267 -0.51 19.93 -7.95
C LEU A 267 -1.56 21.01 -8.22
N ASN A 268 -2.11 21.66 -7.19
CA ASN A 268 -3.31 22.50 -7.29
C ASN A 268 -4.49 21.79 -7.98
N ALA A 269 -4.62 20.48 -7.76
CA ALA A 269 -5.72 19.68 -8.28
C ALA A 269 -6.98 19.84 -7.41
N GLU A 270 -8.16 19.84 -8.03
CA GLU A 270 -9.41 19.88 -7.29
C GLU A 270 -9.59 18.62 -6.43
N ALA A 271 -9.97 18.82 -5.16
CA ALA A 271 -10.26 17.72 -4.25
C ALA A 271 -11.66 17.15 -4.52
N ASP A 272 -11.76 15.83 -4.61
CA ASP A 272 -13.02 15.12 -4.83
C ASP A 272 -13.90 15.20 -3.55
N ILE A 273 -15.22 15.09 -3.71
CA ILE A 273 -16.20 14.97 -2.62
C ILE A 273 -15.83 13.83 -1.67
N TYR A 274 -15.29 12.73 -2.19
CA TYR A 274 -14.83 11.60 -1.38
C TYR A 274 -13.63 11.97 -0.48
N ASP A 275 -12.81 12.95 -0.86
CA ASP A 275 -11.68 13.41 -0.05
C ASP A 275 -12.17 14.18 1.17
N LYS A 276 -13.20 15.01 1.00
CA LYS A 276 -13.82 15.79 2.09
C LYS A 276 -14.51 14.89 3.13
N MET A 277 -15.24 13.86 2.67
CA MET A 277 -15.88 12.90 3.58
C MET A 277 -14.85 12.05 4.34
N SER A 278 -13.74 11.73 3.70
CA SER A 278 -12.69 10.90 4.29
C SER A 278 -11.83 11.64 5.30
N GLU A 279 -11.56 12.94 5.08
CA GLU A 279 -10.91 13.80 6.07
C GLU A 279 -11.74 13.90 7.36
N LYS A 280 -13.07 13.99 7.25
CA LYS A 280 -13.97 13.99 8.41
C LYS A 280 -13.83 12.69 9.23
N ARG A 281 -13.89 11.53 8.57
CA ARG A 281 -13.70 10.22 9.23
C ARG A 281 -12.31 10.06 9.84
N PHE A 282 -11.28 10.64 9.22
CA PHE A 282 -9.93 10.64 9.78
C PHE A 282 -9.81 11.51 11.03
N LYS A 283 -10.46 12.68 11.06
CA LYS A 283 -10.53 13.53 12.25
C LYS A 283 -11.27 12.83 13.40
N GLU A 284 -12.38 12.15 13.09
CA GLU A 284 -13.12 11.31 14.04
C GLU A 284 -12.29 10.13 14.60
N PHE A 285 -11.30 9.64 13.83
CA PHE A 285 -10.38 8.60 14.27
C PHE A 285 -9.27 9.10 15.21
N LEU A 286 -8.84 10.36 15.03
CA LEU A 286 -7.78 11.00 15.81
C LEU A 286 -8.27 11.63 17.12
N SER A 287 -9.56 11.93 17.22
CA SER A 287 -10.26 12.39 18.43
C SER A 287 -10.62 11.24 19.35
#